data_AF-A0A1I0LTS2-F1
#
_entry.id   AF-A0A1I0LTS2-F1
#
_cell.length_a   1.000
_cell.length_b   1.000
_cell.length_c   1.000
_cell.angle_alpha   90.00
_cell.angle_beta   90.00
_cell.angle_gamma   90.00
#
_symmetry.space_group_name_H-M   'P 1'
#
loop_
_entity.id
_entity.type
_entity.pdbx_description
1 polymer ?
#
loop_
_entity_poly.entity_id
_entity_poly.type
_entity_poly.pdbx_seq_one_letter_code
_entity_poly.pdbx_strand_id
1 'polypeptide(L)' 'MNFGHALAHLRDGHKVTRDGWNGRGMWLALQVPDQHSKMSRPYIYMSTVDGGLVPWVASQTDLLADDWRLA' A
#
# COMPACT_ATOMS: atom_id res chain seq x y z
N MET A 1 9.56 -1.39 9.76
CA MET A 1 10.49 -1.11 8.63
C MET A 1 10.21 0.31 8.14
N ASN A 2 11.17 0.98 7.49
CA ASN A 2 10.91 2.32 6.93
C ASN A 2 10.12 2.26 5.60
N PHE A 3 9.64 3.41 5.14
CA PHE A 3 8.86 3.50 3.89
C PHE A 3 9.62 2.98 2.66
N GLY A 4 10.94 3.20 2.57
CA GLY A 4 11.76 2.71 1.46
C GLY A 4 11.72 1.19 1.32
N HIS A 5 11.86 0.47 2.44
CA HIS A 5 11.72 -0.99 2.47
C HIS A 5 10.29 -1.44 2.14
N ALA A 6 9.28 -0.73 2.65
CA ALA A 6 7.89 -1.04 2.31
C ALA A 6 7.62 -0.87 0.80
N LEU A 7 8.18 0.16 0.18
CA LEU A 7 8.08 0.37 -1.27
C LEU A 7 8.81 -0.71 -2.07
N ALA A 8 9.95 -1.21 -1.59
CA ALA A 8 10.63 -2.34 -2.21
C ALA A 8 9.75 -3.60 -2.18
N HIS A 9 9.18 -3.93 -1.01
CA HIS A 9 8.26 -5.07 -0.89
C HIS A 9 7.01 -4.94 -1.77
N LEU A 10 6.45 -3.73 -1.90
CA LEU A 10 5.35 -3.46 -2.83
C LEU A 10 5.73 -3.76 -4.29
N ARG A 11 6.96 -3.40 -4.71
CA ARG A 11 7.47 -3.71 -6.06
C ARG A 11 7.67 -5.19 -6.28
N ASP A 12 8.01 -5.93 -5.23
CA ASP A 12 8.14 -7.39 -5.24
C ASP A 12 6.78 -8.12 -5.15
N GLY A 13 5.66 -7.38 -5.15
CA GLY A 13 4.30 -7.92 -5.15
C GLY A 13 3.75 -8.27 -3.76
N HIS A 14 4.47 -7.93 -2.68
CA HIS A 14 3.98 -8.12 -1.33
C HIS A 14 3.01 -7.01 -0.92
N LYS A 15 2.14 -7.33 0.04
CA LYS A 15 1.30 -6.36 0.73
C LYS A 15 2.02 -5.81 1.95
N VAL A 16 1.82 -4.54 2.24
CA VAL A 16 2.39 -3.88 3.42
C VAL A 16 1.32 -3.17 4.22
N THR A 17 1.55 -2.99 5.51
CA THR A 17 0.67 -2.28 6.43
C THR A 17 1.48 -1.43 7.42
N ARG A 18 0.80 -0.54 8.14
CA ARG A 18 1.39 0.25 9.22
C ARG A 18 0.65 -0.01 10.52
N ASP A 19 1.40 -0.08 11.61
CA ASP A 19 0.81 -0.18 12.95
C ASP A 19 0.04 1.09 13.35
N GLY A 20 0.50 2.26 12.89
CA GLY A 20 -0.07 3.56 13.20
C GLY A 20 -1.34 3.92 12.43
N TRP A 21 -1.89 3.01 11.61
CA TRP A 21 -3.16 3.24 10.94
C TRP A 21 -4.36 2.93 11.83
N ASN A 22 -5.40 3.76 11.71
CA ASN A 22 -6.63 3.66 12.48
C ASN A 22 -7.59 2.60 11.93
N GLY A 23 -7.15 1.34 11.88
CA GLY A 23 -7.97 0.25 11.38
C GLY A 23 -7.25 -1.09 11.28
N ARG A 24 -7.80 -2.14 11.89
CA ARG A 24 -7.29 -3.51 11.73
C ARG A 24 -7.57 -4.00 10.31
N GLY A 25 -6.58 -4.62 9.69
CA GLY A 25 -6.73 -5.25 8.36
C GLY A 25 -6.56 -4.31 7.18
N MET A 26 -6.14 -3.04 7.39
CA MET A 26 -5.75 -2.16 6.29
C MET A 26 -4.40 -2.57 5.72
N TRP A 27 -4.24 -2.51 4.39
CA TRP A 27 -2.98 -2.82 3.71
C TRP A 27 -2.85 -2.06 2.39
N LEU A 28 -1.61 -1.86 1.92
CA LEU A 28 -1.29 -1.40 0.57
C LEU A 28 -0.87 -2.56 -0.32
N ALA A 29 -1.18 -2.43 -1.60
CA ALA A 29 -0.56 -3.22 -2.67
C ALA A 29 -0.26 -2.34 -3.88
N LEU A 30 0.68 -2.79 -4.70
CA LEU A 30 0.97 -2.22 -6.02
C LEU A 30 0.18 -2.99 -7.07
N GLN A 31 -0.70 -2.30 -7.79
CA GLN A 31 -1.33 -2.84 -9.00
C GLN A 31 -0.46 -2.51 -10.20
N VAL A 32 -0.10 -3.54 -10.98
CA VAL A 32 0.53 -3.39 -12.30
C VAL A 32 -0.53 -3.72 -13.36
N PRO A 33 -0.79 -2.84 -14.34
CA PRO A 33 -1.80 -3.08 -15.36
C PRO A 33 -1.55 -4.32 -16.20
N ASP A 34 -2.65 -5.02 -16.51
CA ASP A 34 -2.75 -6.10 -17.48
C ASP A 34 -3.90 -5.84 -18.47
N GLN A 35 -4.19 -6.81 -19.34
CA GLN A 35 -5.26 -6.72 -20.34
C GLN A 35 -6.67 -6.53 -19.76
N HIS A 36 -6.87 -6.75 -18.46
CA HIS A 36 -8.14 -6.63 -17.76
C HIS A 36 -8.19 -5.40 -16.84
N SER A 37 -7.12 -4.61 -16.81
CA SER A 37 -6.99 -3.47 -15.91
C SER A 37 -7.65 -2.21 -16.47
N LYS A 38 -8.34 -1.46 -15.60
CA LYS A 38 -8.96 -0.17 -15.94
C LYS A 38 -7.92 0.96 -16.10
N MET A 39 -6.84 0.93 -15.33
CA MET A 39 -5.78 1.94 -15.34
C MET A 39 -4.61 1.49 -16.21
N SER A 40 -3.96 2.44 -16.88
CA SER A 40 -2.86 2.17 -17.84
C SER A 40 -1.45 2.33 -17.26
N ARG A 41 -1.31 2.71 -15.98
CA ARG A 41 -0.01 2.86 -15.29
C ARG A 41 -0.05 2.19 -13.92
N PRO A 42 1.08 1.68 -13.40
CA PRO A 42 1.13 1.13 -12.04
C PRO A 42 0.74 2.16 -10.99
N TYR A 43 0.03 1.72 -9.96
CA TYR A 43 -0.41 2.57 -8.86
C TYR A 43 -0.53 1.78 -7.57
N ILE A 44 -0.37 2.48 -6.44
CA ILE A 44 -0.60 1.91 -5.12
C ILE A 44 -2.05 2.16 -4.74
N TYR A 45 -2.69 1.13 -4.19
CA TYR A 45 -4.03 1.25 -3.62
C TYR A 45 -4.04 0.72 -2.19
N MET A 46 -5.02 1.17 -1.43
CA MET A 46 -5.26 0.74 -0.06
C MET A 46 -6.53 -0.10 0.01
N SER A 47 -6.46 -1.20 0.74
CA SER A 47 -7.64 -1.86 1.29
C SER A 47 -8.06 -1.14 2.57
N THR A 48 -9.27 -0.60 2.57
CA THR A 48 -9.86 0.06 3.74
C THR A 48 -10.47 -0.96 4.70
N VAL A 49 -10.84 -0.50 5.90
CA VAL A 49 -11.41 -1.35 6.96
C VAL A 49 -12.72 -2.05 6.58
N ASP A 50 -13.46 -1.46 5.65
CA ASP A 50 -14.71 -1.97 5.09
C ASP A 50 -14.51 -2.81 3.82
N GLY A 51 -13.26 -3.10 3.45
CA GLY A 51 -12.90 -3.92 2.29
C GLY A 51 -12.93 -3.17 0.96
N GLY A 52 -13.15 -1.86 0.97
CA GLY A 52 -13.01 -1.01 -0.21
C GLY A 52 -11.56 -0.95 -0.71
N LEU A 53 -11.38 -0.85 -2.03
CA LEU A 53 -10.08 -0.64 -2.65
C LEU A 53 -10.03 0.77 -3.23
N VAL A 54 -9.18 1.62 -2.66
CA VAL A 54 -9.11 3.04 -3.01
C VAL A 54 -7.70 3.42 -3.45
N PRO A 55 -7.54 4.34 -4.43
CA PRO A 55 -6.23 4.90 -4.74
C PRO A 55 -5.58 5.49 -3.50
N TRP A 56 -4.27 5.29 -3.35
CA TRP A 56 -3.53 5.75 -2.18
C TRP A 56 -2.36 6.63 -2.59
N VAL A 57 -2.14 7.68 -1.81
CA VAL A 57 -1.00 8.60 -1.93
C VAL A 57 -0.33 8.67 -0.57
N ALA A 58 0.99 8.49 -0.56
CA ALA A 58 1.77 8.59 0.67
C ALA A 58 1.69 10.01 1.23
N SER A 59 1.24 10.14 2.46
CA SER A 59 1.34 11.40 3.21
C SER A 59 2.76 11.58 3.76
N GLN A 60 3.07 12.77 4.26
CA GLN A 60 4.37 13.00 4.91
C GLN A 60 4.57 12.09 6.14
N THR A 61 3.50 11.76 6.87
CA THR A 61 3.59 10.86 8.02
C THR A 61 3.81 9.42 7.60
N ASP A 62 3.37 9.01 6.40
CA ASP A 62 3.66 7.70 5.82
C ASP A 62 5.12 7.59 5.39
N LEU A 63 5.62 8.62 4.70
CA LEU A 63 7.00 8.66 4.20
C LEU A 63 8.04 8.63 5.32
N LEU A 64 7.75 9.27 6.45
CA LEU A 64 8.64 9.38 7.61
C LEU A 64 8.44 8.26 8.66
N ALA A 65 7.58 7.28 8.38
CA ALA A 65 7.28 6.23 9.35
C ALA A 65 8.27 5.07 9.31
N ASP A 66 8.52 4.49 10.49
CA ASP A 66 9.37 3.30 10.68
C ASP A 66 8.56 2.05 11.13
N ASP A 67 7.24 2.18 11.20
CA ASP A 67 6.28 1.19 11.69
C ASP A 67 5.64 0.32 10.59
N TRP A 68 6.26 0.29 9.40
CA TRP A 68 5.77 -0.55 8.31
C TRP A 68 6.03 -2.04 8.57
N ARG A 69 5.14 -2.90 8.09
CA ARG A 69 5.20 -4.37 8.20
C ARG A 69 4.67 -5.03 6.93
N LEU A 70 5.04 -6.29 6.68
CA LEU A 70 4.31 -7.11 5.71
C LEU A 70 2.90 -7.38 6.27
N ALA A 71 1.89 -7.31 5.40
CA ALA A 71 0.49 -7.49 5.79
C ALA A 71 0.03 -8.96 5.71
#